data_AF-A0A286U2R5-F1
#
_entry.id   AF-A0A286U2R5-F1
#
_cell.length_a   1.000
_cell.length_b   1.000
_cell.length_c   1.000
_cell.angle_alpha   90.00
_cell.angle_beta   90.00
_cell.angle_gamma   90.00
#
_symmetry.space_group_name_H-M   'P 1'
#
loop_
_entity.id
_entity.type
_entity.pdbx_description
1 polymer ?
#
loop_
_entity_poly.entity_id
_entity_poly.type
_entity_poly.pdbx_seq_one_letter_code
_entity_poly.pdbx_strand_id
1 'polypeptide(L)'
;MLKGLKRDLITILTICVVVFGGSLYSANNINAEEGKKKTIYICYCAGGCLCAYETYEPGGRCVCGLATIPSDREEMSDEYEYECDCGTMCECGTVADEPGLCHCGILEMKEVE
;
A
#
# COMPACT_ATOMS: atom_id res chain seq x y z
N MET A 1 59.58 -30.82 -10.61
CA MET A 1 58.16 -31.02 -11.00
C MET A 1 57.15 -30.61 -9.91
N LEU A 2 57.44 -30.74 -8.61
CA LEU A 2 56.50 -30.38 -7.52
C LEU A 2 56.08 -28.89 -7.41
N LYS A 3 56.88 -27.96 -7.93
CA LYS A 3 56.62 -26.50 -7.81
C LYS A 3 55.49 -26.00 -8.73
N GLY A 4 55.30 -26.63 -9.89
CA GLY A 4 54.23 -26.26 -10.84
C GLY A 4 52.85 -26.66 -10.31
N LEU A 5 52.73 -27.90 -9.83
CA LEU A 5 51.48 -28.44 -9.28
C LEU A 5 50.95 -27.64 -8.07
N LYS A 6 51.86 -27.19 -7.19
CA LYS A 6 51.50 -26.34 -6.04
C LYS A 6 51.02 -24.96 -6.48
N ARG A 7 51.60 -24.39 -7.52
CA ARG A 7 51.19 -23.10 -8.06
C ARG A 7 49.79 -23.19 -8.65
N ASP A 8 49.52 -24.22 -9.46
CA ASP A 8 48.22 -24.42 -10.09
C ASP A 8 47.10 -24.68 -9.06
N LEU A 9 47.40 -25.44 -8.00
CA LEU A 9 46.44 -25.73 -6.94
C LEU A 9 46.08 -24.48 -6.10
N ILE A 10 47.04 -23.58 -5.89
CA ILE A 10 46.79 -22.27 -5.24
C ILE A 10 45.90 -21.40 -6.14
N THR A 11 46.17 -21.36 -7.45
CA THR A 11 45.35 -20.57 -8.38
C THR A 11 43.90 -21.05 -8.40
N ILE A 12 43.68 -22.37 -8.43
CA ILE A 12 42.33 -22.95 -8.42
C ILE A 12 41.59 -22.62 -7.12
N LEU A 13 42.26 -22.74 -5.97
CA LEU A 13 41.68 -22.40 -4.67
C LEU A 13 41.29 -20.92 -4.58
N THR A 14 42.13 -20.00 -5.08
CA THR A 14 41.80 -18.58 -5.10
C THR A 14 40.59 -18.25 -5.97
N ILE A 15 40.44 -18.93 -7.12
CA ILE A 15 39.29 -18.73 -8.00
C ILE A 15 38.01 -19.25 -7.33
N CYS A 16 38.07 -20.40 -6.65
CA CYS A 16 36.92 -20.94 -5.92
C CYS A 16 36.44 -20.01 -4.80
N VAL A 17 37.35 -19.39 -4.03
CA VAL A 17 36.95 -18.46 -2.95
C VAL A 17 36.30 -17.19 -3.50
N VAL A 18 36.73 -16.68 -4.65
CA VAL A 18 36.11 -15.50 -5.28
C VAL A 18 34.72 -15.84 -5.85
N VAL A 19 34.58 -16.99 -6.53
CA VAL A 19 33.32 -17.40 -7.17
C VAL A 19 32.26 -17.83 -6.13
N PHE A 20 32.65 -18.62 -5.13
CA PHE A 20 31.72 -19.09 -4.09
C PHE A 20 31.54 -18.08 -2.96
N GLY A 21 32.57 -17.31 -2.61
CA GLY A 21 32.48 -16.25 -1.60
C GLY A 21 31.54 -15.12 -2.04
N GLY A 22 31.53 -14.75 -3.32
CA GLY A 22 30.59 -13.77 -3.86
C GLY A 22 29.12 -14.19 -3.81
N SER A 23 28.82 -15.50 -3.81
CA SER A 23 27.45 -16.02 -3.74
C SER A 23 26.84 -15.97 -2.33
N LEU A 24 27.64 -15.91 -1.27
CA LEU A 24 27.14 -15.89 0.11
C LEU A 24 26.81 -14.48 0.64
N TYR A 25 27.32 -13.42 0.01
CA TYR A 25 27.02 -12.04 0.43
C TYR A 25 25.64 -11.53 -0.05
N SER A 26 24.96 -12.22 -0.96
CA SER A 26 23.64 -11.82 -1.45
C SER A 26 22.46 -12.45 -0.70
N ALA A 27 22.68 -13.21 0.37
CA ALA A 27 21.61 -13.95 1.06
C ALA A 27 20.88 -13.16 2.16
N ASN A 28 21.26 -11.92 2.47
CA ASN A 28 20.63 -11.13 3.53
C ASN A 28 19.91 -9.87 3.01
N ASN A 29 18.97 -10.04 2.10
CA ASN A 29 17.99 -8.98 1.81
C ASN A 29 16.60 -9.57 1.63
N ILE A 30 16.07 -10.13 2.72
CA ILE A 30 14.73 -10.68 2.76
C ILE A 30 13.85 -9.74 3.57
N ASN A 31 12.82 -9.23 2.88
CA ASN A 31 11.59 -8.65 3.43
C ASN A 31 11.70 -7.29 4.13
N ALA A 32 11.84 -6.25 3.32
CA ALA A 32 11.10 -5.02 3.56
C ALA A 32 10.18 -4.82 2.34
N GLU A 33 9.11 -5.62 2.26
CA GLU A 33 7.95 -5.19 1.48
C GLU A 33 7.31 -4.04 2.27
N GLU A 34 7.83 -2.82 2.06
CA GLU A 34 7.09 -1.62 2.40
C GLU A 34 5.78 -1.67 1.61
N GLY A 35 4.67 -1.90 2.31
CA GLY A 35 3.33 -1.87 1.75
C GLY A 35 3.15 -0.57 0.99
N LYS A 36 3.17 -0.65 -0.34
CA LYS A 36 3.11 0.51 -1.21
C LYS A 36 1.69 1.07 -1.12
N LYS A 37 1.51 2.10 -0.29
CA LYS A 37 0.23 2.79 -0.09
C LYS A 37 -0.35 3.20 -1.45
N LYS A 38 -1.55 2.71 -1.77
CA LYS A 38 -2.21 2.98 -3.05
C LYS A 38 -2.75 4.42 -3.03
N THR A 39 -2.54 5.14 -4.13
CA THR A 39 -3.12 6.48 -4.32
C THR A 39 -4.55 6.32 -4.85
N ILE A 40 -5.51 6.93 -4.18
CA ILE A 40 -6.90 7.02 -4.65
C ILE A 40 -6.98 8.22 -5.61
N TYR A 41 -7.54 8.02 -6.79
CA TYR A 41 -7.83 9.07 -7.75
C TYR A 41 -9.33 9.34 -7.78
N ILE A 42 -9.72 10.59 -7.56
CA ILE A 42 -11.11 11.01 -7.45
C ILE A 42 -11.51 11.93 -8.61
N CYS A 43 -12.80 11.93 -8.93
CA CYS A 43 -13.38 12.88 -9.87
C CYS A 43 -13.56 14.25 -9.22
N TYR A 44 -12.78 15.26 -9.63
CA TYR A 44 -12.97 16.64 -9.17
C TYR A 44 -13.70 17.47 -10.23
N CYS A 45 -15.02 17.49 -10.14
CA CYS A 45 -15.83 18.42 -10.92
C CYS A 45 -15.99 19.72 -10.14
N ALA A 46 -15.52 20.85 -10.70
CA ALA A 46 -15.57 22.18 -10.08
C ALA A 46 -17.00 22.75 -9.84
N GLY A 47 -18.03 21.91 -9.81
CA GLY A 47 -19.44 22.31 -9.71
C GLY A 47 -20.35 21.32 -8.97
N GLY A 48 -19.81 20.50 -8.06
CA GLY A 48 -20.65 19.63 -7.23
C GLY A 48 -21.20 18.40 -7.96
N CYS A 49 -20.36 17.73 -8.76
CA CYS A 49 -20.76 16.44 -9.31
C CYS A 49 -20.92 15.44 -8.17
N LEU A 50 -22.08 14.78 -8.12
CA LEU A 50 -22.38 13.67 -7.20
C LEU A 50 -21.77 12.35 -7.68
N CYS A 51 -20.94 12.38 -8.71
CA CYS A 51 -20.22 11.22 -9.18
C CYS A 51 -19.13 10.90 -8.14
N ALA A 52 -19.44 10.00 -7.20
CA ALA A 52 -18.50 9.37 -6.28
C ALA A 52 -17.58 8.37 -7.02
N TYR A 53 -17.01 8.82 -8.15
CA TYR A 53 -16.14 8.01 -8.99
C TYR A 53 -14.74 8.06 -8.43
N GLU A 54 -14.24 6.88 -8.09
CA GLU A 54 -12.89 6.65 -7.59
C GLU A 54 -12.21 5.57 -8.45
N THR A 55 -10.89 5.65 -8.57
CA THR A 55 -10.06 4.63 -9.22
C THR A 55 -8.67 4.63 -8.61
N TYR A 56 -7.94 3.53 -8.73
CA TYR A 56 -6.53 3.44 -8.37
C TYR A 56 -5.60 3.62 -9.58
N GLU A 57 -6.16 3.76 -10.78
CA GLU A 57 -5.39 3.92 -12.00
C GLU A 57 -5.06 5.41 -12.28
N PRO A 58 -3.78 5.77 -12.44
CA PRO A 58 -3.39 7.14 -12.77
C PRO A 58 -3.87 7.51 -14.17
N GLY A 59 -4.39 8.74 -14.31
CA GLY A 59 -4.86 9.27 -15.59
C GLY A 59 -6.25 8.78 -16.03
N GLY A 60 -7.01 8.20 -15.10
CA GLY A 60 -8.41 7.84 -15.31
C GLY A 60 -9.28 9.04 -15.74
N ARG A 61 -10.42 8.72 -16.37
CA ARG A 61 -11.45 9.70 -16.70
C ARG A 61 -12.74 9.32 -16.01
N CYS A 62 -13.35 10.31 -15.40
CA CYS A 62 -14.66 10.20 -14.79
C CYS A 62 -15.75 10.10 -15.88
N VAL A 63 -16.95 9.63 -15.49
CA VAL A 63 -18.10 9.53 -16.41
C VAL A 63 -18.47 10.88 -17.04
N CYS A 64 -18.19 11.99 -16.36
CA CYS A 64 -18.35 13.34 -16.88
C CYS A 64 -17.28 13.77 -17.91
N GLY A 65 -16.30 12.92 -18.22
CA GLY A 65 -15.23 13.15 -19.18
C GLY A 65 -13.98 13.87 -18.63
N LEU A 66 -14.05 14.41 -17.41
CA LEU A 66 -12.90 15.06 -16.75
C LEU A 66 -11.86 14.04 -16.29
N ALA A 67 -10.59 14.47 -16.26
CA ALA A 67 -9.52 13.68 -15.69
C ALA A 67 -9.69 13.56 -14.17
N THR A 68 -9.39 12.38 -13.62
CA THR A 68 -9.31 12.19 -12.17
C THR A 68 -8.05 12.82 -11.62
N ILE A 69 -8.13 13.35 -10.40
CA ILE A 69 -6.99 13.92 -9.68
C ILE A 69 -6.61 13.01 -8.51
N PRO A 70 -5.33 12.96 -8.10
CA PRO A 70 -4.95 12.24 -6.89
C PRO A 70 -5.63 12.87 -5.68
N SER A 71 -6.19 12.03 -4.82
CA SER A 71 -6.68 12.41 -3.50
C SER A 71 -5.57 12.27 -2.47
N ASP A 72 -5.61 13.15 -1.48
CA ASP A 72 -4.87 13.06 -0.23
C ASP A 72 -5.46 12.04 0.76
N ARG A 73 -6.69 11.56 0.50
CA ARG A 73 -7.35 10.53 1.30
C ARG A 73 -6.62 9.19 1.18
N GLU A 74 -6.48 8.53 2.32
CA GLU A 74 -5.95 7.18 2.39
C GLU A 74 -7.05 6.15 2.13
N GLU A 75 -6.65 4.97 1.66
CA GLU A 75 -7.56 3.82 1.68
C GLU A 75 -7.87 3.51 3.14
N MET A 76 -9.16 3.51 3.48
CA MET A 76 -9.61 3.19 4.83
C MET A 76 -9.25 1.73 5.09
N SER A 77 -8.67 1.45 6.25
CA SER A 77 -8.36 0.09 6.67
C SER A 77 -9.66 -0.71 6.82
N ASP A 78 -9.57 -2.03 6.64
CA ASP A 78 -10.67 -2.94 7.02
C ASP A 78 -10.88 -2.95 8.54
N GLU A 79 -9.90 -2.48 9.31
CA GLU A 79 -9.99 -2.17 10.74
C GLU A 79 -10.34 -0.69 10.92
N TYR A 80 -11.43 -0.41 11.63
CA TYR A 80 -11.89 0.94 11.99
C TYR A 80 -12.22 1.00 13.48
N GLU A 81 -12.00 2.15 14.12
CA GLU A 81 -12.20 2.32 15.56
C GLU A 81 -13.64 2.73 15.93
N TYR A 82 -14.39 3.32 15.00
CA TYR A 82 -15.73 3.85 15.25
C TYR A 82 -16.74 3.41 14.18
N GLU A 83 -17.97 3.14 14.61
CA GLU A 83 -19.09 2.77 13.72
C GLU A 83 -20.40 3.49 14.05
N CYS A 84 -21.31 3.49 13.08
CA CYS A 84 -22.65 4.05 13.22
C CYS A 84 -23.44 3.40 14.37
N ASP A 85 -24.00 4.23 15.25
CA ASP A 85 -24.90 3.81 16.33
C ASP A 85 -26.35 4.33 16.18
N CYS A 86 -26.78 4.62 14.94
CA CYS A 86 -28.13 5.11 14.68
C CYS A 86 -29.23 4.03 14.81
N GLY A 87 -28.85 2.79 15.13
CA GLY A 87 -29.76 1.65 15.30
C GLY A 87 -30.17 0.98 13.98
N THR A 88 -30.98 -0.07 14.10
CA THR A 88 -31.26 -1.04 13.02
C THR A 88 -32.06 -0.50 11.83
N MET A 89 -32.64 0.69 11.95
CA MET A 89 -33.34 1.36 10.85
C MET A 89 -32.42 2.27 10.01
N CYS A 90 -31.16 2.44 10.43
CA CYS A 90 -30.18 3.24 9.72
C CYS A 90 -29.34 2.37 8.79
N GLU A 91 -29.27 2.74 7.52
CA GLU A 91 -28.44 2.08 6.51
C GLU A 91 -27.20 2.94 6.17
N CYS A 92 -26.81 3.92 7.01
CA CYS A 92 -25.67 4.82 6.72
C CYS A 92 -24.34 4.07 6.64
N GLY A 93 -24.18 3.01 7.45
CA GLY A 93 -22.98 2.18 7.49
C GLY A 93 -21.69 2.96 7.72
N THR A 94 -21.76 4.16 8.31
CA THR A 94 -20.58 5.01 8.50
C THR A 94 -19.62 4.34 9.47
N VAL A 95 -18.35 4.32 9.09
CA VAL A 95 -17.21 3.86 9.89
C VAL A 95 -16.11 4.91 9.82
N ALA A 96 -15.26 4.98 10.84
CA ALA A 96 -14.15 5.93 10.91
C ALA A 96 -13.05 5.46 11.87
N ASP A 97 -11.84 5.97 11.67
CA ASP A 97 -10.71 5.78 12.59
C ASP A 97 -10.66 6.86 13.68
N GLU A 98 -11.43 7.93 13.53
CA GLU A 98 -11.51 9.05 14.47
C GLU A 98 -12.94 9.26 14.97
N PRO A 99 -13.12 9.73 16.22
CA PRO A 99 -14.44 9.99 16.77
C PRO A 99 -15.15 11.13 16.02
N GLY A 100 -16.48 11.03 15.88
CA GLY A 100 -17.29 12.04 15.20
C GLY A 100 -18.74 11.62 14.97
N LEU A 101 -19.48 12.40 14.16
CA LEU A 101 -20.88 12.10 13.80
C LEU A 101 -20.96 11.04 12.67
N CYS A 102 -21.96 10.13 12.67
CA CYS A 102 -22.27 9.32 11.46
C CYS A 102 -22.67 10.27 10.32
N HIS A 103 -22.55 9.80 9.08
CA HIS A 103 -22.91 10.54 7.87
C HIS A 103 -24.34 11.15 7.89
N CYS A 104 -25.27 10.55 8.64
CA CYS A 104 -26.61 11.11 8.85
C CYS A 104 -26.61 12.45 9.62
N GLY A 105 -25.54 12.75 10.37
CA GLY A 105 -25.40 13.94 11.19
C GLY A 105 -26.28 13.97 12.44
N ILE A 106 -26.91 12.85 12.80
CA ILE A 106 -27.91 12.77 13.88
C ILE A 106 -27.26 12.39 15.23
N LEU A 107 -26.29 11.48 15.20
CA LEU A 107 -25.65 10.91 16.39
C LEU A 107 -24.14 10.81 16.20
N GLU A 108 -23.41 10.85 17.31
CA GLU A 108 -22.01 10.45 17.37
C GLU A 108 -21.88 8.94 17.12
N MET A 109 -20.81 8.56 16.44
CA MET A 109 -20.42 7.16 16.25
C MET A 109 -19.94 6.58 17.58
N LYS A 110 -20.13 5.28 17.77
CA LYS A 110 -19.61 4.54 18.93
C LYS A 110 -18.28 3.88 18.58
N GLU A 111 -17.46 3.61 19.60
CA GLU A 111 -16.26 2.78 19.44
C GLU A 111 -16.66 1.32 19.10
N VAL A 112 -15.84 0.68 18.26
CA VAL A 112 -15.94 -0.75 17.95
C VAL A 112 -15.19 -1.53 19.05
N GLU A 113 -15.83 -2.56 19.60
CA GLU A 113 -15.25 -3.42 20.66
C GLU A 113 -14.23 -4.45 20.14
#